data_AF-A0A4Y1Z7F9-F1
#
_entry.id   AF-A0A4Y1Z7F9-F1
#
_cell.length_a   1.000
_cell.length_b   1.000
_cell.length_c   1.000
_cell.angle_alpha   90.00
_cell.angle_beta   90.00
_cell.angle_gamma   90.00
#
_symmetry.space_group_name_H-M   'P 1'
#
loop_
_entity.id
_entity.type
_entity.pdbx_description
1 polymer ?
#
loop_
_entity_poly.entity_id
_entity_poly.type
_entity_poly.pdbx_seq_one_letter_code
_entity_poly.pdbx_strand_id
1 'polypeptide(L)'
;METKHEQIIKYIENLEIGSKISVRQTAKALQVSEGTAYRAIKDAETQGLVSTAERVGTIRIEQKVQESIEKLSFDSVVNIVDGQVLGGKAGLSRTLNHFVIGAMEMDAMKRYIGANDLMIVGNRESVQEYALKEGAAVLITGGFNTSERIKRLADQTGLPVISTSYDTFTVAAKINRAIYDQLIKKEIVHVSDIMIPSLRRSLSLPTMRRNAGMS
;
A
#
# COMPACT_ATOMS: atom_id res chain seq x y z
N MET A 1 13.58 -4.27 29.70
CA MET A 1 13.22 -3.00 30.34
C MET A 1 13.04 -2.02 29.21
N GLU A 2 11.87 -1.41 29.08
CA GLU A 2 11.56 -0.53 27.95
C GLU A 2 12.39 0.75 28.01
N THR A 3 12.96 1.16 26.89
CA THR A 3 13.78 2.37 26.82
C THR A 3 12.92 3.62 26.92
N LYS A 4 13.51 4.74 27.36
CA LYS A 4 12.83 6.04 27.39
C LYS A 4 12.28 6.45 26.02
N HIS A 5 12.91 6.00 24.94
CA HIS A 5 12.46 6.27 23.58
C HIS A 5 11.17 5.50 23.25
N GLU A 6 11.16 4.19 23.48
CA GLU A 6 9.99 3.33 23.24
C GLU A 6 8.78 3.76 24.08
N GLN A 7 9.00 4.20 25.33
CA GLN A 7 7.95 4.78 26.18
C GLN A 7 7.29 6.02 25.54
N ILE A 8 8.05 6.85 24.82
CA ILE A 8 7.50 8.03 24.14
C ILE A 8 6.69 7.64 22.92
N ILE A 9 7.14 6.64 22.15
CA ILE A 9 6.39 6.12 21.01
C ILE A 9 5.04 5.57 21.47
N LYS A 10 5.01 4.71 22.50
CA LYS A 10 3.76 4.21 23.08
C LYS A 10 2.87 5.31 23.63
N TYR A 11 3.45 6.32 24.25
CA TYR A 11 2.68 7.47 24.71
C TYR A 11 1.97 8.18 23.55
N ILE A 12 2.66 8.39 22.43
CA ILE A 12 2.11 9.01 21.22
C ILE A 12 1.02 8.12 20.58
N GLU A 13 1.23 6.81 20.51
CA GLU A 13 0.26 5.85 19.96
C GLU A 13 -1.10 5.93 20.67
N ASN A 14 -1.08 6.11 21.99
CA ASN A 14 -2.26 6.16 22.85
C ASN A 14 -2.95 7.54 22.89
N LEU A 15 -2.42 8.56 22.23
CA LEU A 15 -3.10 9.85 22.12
C LEU A 15 -4.28 9.77 21.15
N GLU A 16 -5.34 10.52 21.42
CA GLU A 16 -6.45 10.68 20.49
C GLU A 16 -5.98 11.32 19.19
N ILE A 17 -6.51 10.85 18.06
CA ILE A 17 -6.26 11.44 16.74
C ILE A 17 -6.65 12.92 16.76
N GLY A 18 -5.78 13.78 16.21
CA GLY A 18 -5.89 15.24 16.26
C GLY A 18 -5.21 15.90 17.45
N SER A 19 -4.76 15.13 18.45
CA SER A 19 -4.02 15.67 19.61
C SER A 19 -2.75 16.39 19.18
N LYS A 20 -2.53 17.60 19.70
CA LYS A 20 -1.27 18.34 19.50
C LYS A 20 -0.16 17.73 20.32
N ILE A 21 1.01 17.59 19.71
CA ILE A 21 2.19 17.00 20.33
C ILE A 21 3.29 18.07 20.36
N SER A 22 3.85 18.28 21.55
CA SER A 22 4.91 19.25 21.78
C SER A 22 6.08 18.56 22.46
N VAL A 23 7.30 18.80 21.95
CA VAL A 23 8.56 18.30 22.53
C VAL A 23 8.61 18.57 24.04
N ARG A 24 8.29 19.80 24.45
CA ARG A 24 8.37 20.23 25.86
C ARG A 24 7.31 19.56 26.73
N GLN A 25 6.08 19.41 26.24
CA GLN A 25 5.01 18.75 26.99
C GLN A 25 5.30 17.26 27.15
N THR A 26 5.72 16.59 26.07
CA THR A 26 6.10 15.17 26.09
C THR A 26 7.30 14.92 27.01
N ALA A 27 8.32 15.77 26.95
CA ALA A 27 9.49 15.70 27.82
C ALA A 27 9.12 15.82 29.31
N LYS A 28 8.23 16.75 29.63
CA LYS A 28 7.72 16.97 31.00
C LYS A 28 6.86 15.79 31.47
N ALA A 29 5.94 15.30 30.64
CA ALA A 29 5.03 14.22 30.99
C ALA A 29 5.76 12.91 31.30
N LEU A 30 6.81 12.61 30.53
CA LEU A 30 7.56 11.36 30.64
C LEU A 30 8.88 11.48 31.42
N GLN A 31 9.17 12.66 31.99
CA GLN A 31 10.40 12.94 32.75
C GLN A 31 11.67 12.57 31.97
N VAL A 32 11.73 13.00 30.71
CA VAL A 32 12.87 12.79 29.79
C VAL A 32 13.45 14.13 29.33
N SER A 33 14.65 14.10 28.73
CA SER A 33 15.20 15.31 28.10
C SER A 33 14.45 15.69 26.83
N GLU A 34 14.39 16.99 26.52
CA GLU A 34 13.77 17.49 25.28
C GLU A 34 14.42 16.88 24.03
N GLY A 35 15.74 16.64 24.03
CA GLY A 35 16.42 15.96 22.92
C GLY A 35 16.01 14.50 22.73
N THR A 36 15.62 13.80 23.81
CA THR A 36 15.06 12.43 23.71
C THR A 36 13.63 12.48 23.19
N ALA A 37 12.82 13.42 23.67
CA ALA A 37 11.47 13.65 23.18
C ALA A 37 11.44 14.06 21.69
N TYR A 38 12.33 14.96 21.28
CA TYR A 38 12.44 15.40 19.89
C TYR A 38 12.76 14.24 18.95
N ARG A 39 13.77 13.42 19.28
CA ARG A 39 14.13 12.24 18.48
C ARG A 39 12.96 11.25 18.38
N ALA A 40 12.30 10.96 19.50
CA ALA A 40 11.14 10.08 19.49
C ALA A 40 9.95 10.62 18.68
N ILE A 41 9.69 11.92 18.73
CA ILE A 41 8.63 12.54 17.90
C ILE A 41 9.00 12.48 16.42
N LYS A 42 10.29 12.65 16.05
CA LYS A 42 10.76 12.50 14.67
C LYS A 42 10.68 11.06 14.17
N ASP A 43 10.97 10.10 15.03
CA ASP A 43 10.82 8.68 14.69
C ASP A 43 9.33 8.31 14.57
N ALA A 44 8.47 8.84 15.44
CA ALA A 44 7.01 8.70 15.32
C ALA A 44 6.46 9.33 14.03
N GLU A 45 7.03 10.45 13.57
CA GLU A 45 6.69 11.08 12.29
C GLU A 45 7.07 10.18 11.11
N THR A 46 8.25 9.56 11.17
CA THR A 46 8.71 8.58 10.17
C THR A 46 7.84 7.33 10.14
N GLN A 47 7.28 6.92 11.29
CA GLN A 47 6.35 5.80 11.41
C GLN A 47 4.89 6.15 11.04
N GLY A 48 4.64 7.39 10.62
CA GLY A 48 3.29 7.85 10.26
C GLY A 48 2.31 7.94 11.44
N LEU A 49 2.82 8.02 12.67
CA LEU A 49 2.00 8.23 13.86
C LEU A 49 1.60 9.70 14.01
N VAL A 50 2.46 10.62 13.55
CA VAL A 50 2.28 12.07 13.70
C VAL A 50 2.64 12.80 12.41
N SER A 51 2.10 14.01 12.23
CA SER A 51 2.46 14.90 11.12
C SER A 51 2.77 16.29 11.63
N THR A 52 3.87 16.88 11.18
CA THR A 52 4.20 18.28 11.45
C THR A 52 3.75 19.17 10.30
N ALA A 53 2.96 20.21 10.59
CA ALA A 53 2.53 21.20 9.62
C ALA A 53 2.88 22.63 10.07
N GLU A 54 3.19 23.50 9.11
CA GLU A 54 3.45 24.91 9.39
C GLU A 54 2.26 25.55 10.12
N ARG A 55 2.56 26.35 11.17
CA ARG A 55 1.59 27.09 12.00
C ARG A 55 0.65 26.25 12.87
N VAL A 56 0.53 24.95 12.61
CA VAL A 56 -0.31 24.02 13.41
C VAL A 56 0.52 23.26 14.44
N GLY A 57 1.78 22.97 14.12
CA GLY A 57 2.67 22.14 14.93
C GLY A 57 2.55 20.65 14.58
N THR A 58 3.07 19.79 15.43
CA THR A 58 2.96 18.33 15.27
C THR A 58 1.64 17.86 15.85
N ILE A 59 0.90 17.04 15.10
CA ILE A 59 -0.39 16.47 15.52
C ILE A 59 -0.37 14.95 15.37
N ARG A 60 -1.07 14.25 16.27
CA ARG A 60 -1.39 12.82 16.14
C ARG A 60 -2.30 12.67 14.92
N ILE A 61 -1.86 11.91 13.93
CA ILE A 61 -2.70 11.56 12.79
C ILE A 61 -3.20 10.14 12.98
N GLU A 62 -4.28 9.75 12.31
CA GLU A 62 -4.59 8.34 12.21
C GLU A 62 -3.39 7.65 11.56
N GLN A 63 -2.84 6.64 12.22
CA GLN A 63 -1.88 5.79 11.54
C GLN A 63 -2.72 5.08 10.51
N LYS A 64 -2.67 5.54 9.26
CA LYS A 64 -3.01 4.66 8.14
C LYS A 64 -2.06 3.50 8.32
N VAL A 65 -2.53 2.43 8.98
CA VAL A 65 -2.06 1.10 8.62
C VAL A 65 -2.07 1.16 7.11
N GLN A 66 -0.96 0.81 6.48
CA GLN A 66 -0.99 0.53 5.06
C GLN A 66 -1.96 -0.67 4.94
N GLU A 67 -3.27 -0.41 5.07
CA GLU A 67 -4.34 -1.37 5.08
C GLU A 67 -4.21 -1.98 3.72
N SER A 68 -3.68 -3.20 3.75
CA SER A 68 -3.17 -3.96 2.61
C SER A 68 -3.64 -3.35 1.31
N ILE A 69 -2.71 -2.77 0.53
CA ILE A 69 -2.90 -2.76 -0.92
C ILE A 69 -3.44 -4.15 -1.21
N GLU A 70 -4.67 -4.21 -1.69
CA GLU A 70 -5.33 -5.49 -1.93
C GLU A 70 -4.36 -6.22 -2.85
N LYS A 71 -3.71 -7.25 -2.30
CA LYS A 71 -2.45 -7.69 -2.87
C LYS A 71 -2.78 -8.20 -4.26
N LEU A 72 -2.16 -7.61 -5.29
CA LEU A 72 -2.43 -7.96 -6.67
C LEU A 72 -2.31 -9.47 -6.85
N SER A 73 -3.24 -10.07 -7.55
CA SER A 73 -3.16 -11.47 -7.96
C SER A 73 -2.55 -11.57 -9.36
N PHE A 74 -2.04 -12.75 -9.73
CA PHE A 74 -1.42 -12.93 -11.04
C PHE A 74 -2.41 -12.77 -12.20
N ASP A 75 -3.68 -13.15 -12.03
CA ASP A 75 -4.75 -12.87 -13.01
C ASP A 75 -4.99 -11.36 -13.21
N SER A 76 -4.93 -10.57 -12.14
CA SER A 76 -5.02 -9.11 -12.23
C SER A 76 -3.87 -8.56 -13.06
N VAL A 77 -2.65 -9.08 -12.87
CA VAL A 77 -1.49 -8.72 -13.68
C VAL A 77 -1.71 -9.06 -15.15
N VAL A 78 -2.22 -10.26 -15.47
CA VAL A 78 -2.55 -10.66 -16.85
C VAL A 78 -3.44 -9.60 -17.50
N ASN A 79 -4.49 -9.13 -16.81
CA ASN A 79 -5.39 -8.11 -17.34
C ASN A 79 -4.71 -6.73 -17.49
N ILE A 80 -3.88 -6.32 -16.53
CA ILE A 80 -3.20 -5.00 -16.55
C ILE A 80 -2.24 -4.88 -17.75
N VAL A 81 -1.56 -5.98 -18.08
CA VAL A 81 -0.52 -6.00 -19.12
C VAL A 81 -1.03 -6.57 -20.44
N ASP A 82 -2.33 -6.78 -20.59
CA ASP A 82 -2.96 -7.40 -21.76
C ASP A 82 -2.23 -8.72 -22.14
N GLY A 83 -1.93 -9.51 -21.12
CA GLY A 83 -1.05 -10.66 -21.20
C GLY A 83 -1.73 -11.95 -21.64
N GLN A 84 -0.92 -12.87 -22.15
CA GLN A 84 -1.31 -14.24 -22.47
C GLN A 84 -0.64 -15.20 -21.50
N VAL A 85 -1.41 -16.09 -20.89
CA VAL A 85 -0.88 -17.15 -20.02
C VAL A 85 -0.37 -18.32 -20.86
N LEU A 86 0.93 -18.58 -20.79
CA LEU A 86 1.63 -19.63 -21.52
C LEU A 86 1.66 -20.98 -20.77
N GLY A 87 1.55 -20.94 -19.44
CA GLY A 87 1.54 -22.11 -18.55
C GLY A 87 1.27 -21.70 -17.11
N GLY A 88 1.06 -22.67 -16.21
CA GLY A 88 0.87 -22.45 -14.78
C GLY A 88 -0.47 -21.83 -14.40
N LYS A 89 -1.53 -22.07 -15.19
CA LYS A 89 -2.86 -21.46 -15.01
C LYS A 89 -3.45 -21.68 -13.60
N ALA A 90 -3.13 -22.80 -12.96
CA ALA A 90 -3.59 -23.12 -11.60
C ALA A 90 -3.11 -22.12 -10.54
N GLY A 91 -2.05 -21.35 -10.82
CA GLY A 91 -1.49 -20.34 -9.92
C GLY A 91 -2.07 -18.94 -10.07
N LEU A 92 -2.97 -18.69 -11.02
CA LEU A 92 -3.39 -17.33 -11.37
C LEU A 92 -4.09 -16.56 -10.24
N SER A 93 -4.88 -17.26 -9.42
CA SER A 93 -5.55 -16.65 -8.26
C SER A 93 -4.64 -16.42 -7.07
N ARG A 94 -3.37 -16.86 -7.14
CA ARG A 94 -2.41 -16.61 -6.06
C ARG A 94 -2.05 -15.14 -6.01
N THR A 95 -1.80 -14.71 -4.79
CA THR A 95 -1.41 -13.36 -4.46
C THR A 95 0.07 -13.12 -4.75
N LEU A 96 0.37 -12.00 -5.40
CA LEU A 96 1.70 -11.50 -5.67
C LEU A 96 2.25 -10.72 -4.47
N ASN A 97 3.53 -10.97 -4.14
CA ASN A 97 4.25 -10.25 -3.10
C ASN A 97 5.04 -9.05 -3.65
N HIS A 98 6.07 -9.30 -4.48
CA HIS A 98 6.91 -8.24 -5.05
C HIS A 98 7.14 -8.41 -6.54
N PHE A 99 7.45 -7.29 -7.20
CA PHE A 99 7.87 -7.26 -8.61
C PHE A 99 9.38 -7.15 -8.69
N VAL A 100 10.01 -7.98 -9.52
CA VAL A 100 11.47 -7.97 -9.74
C VAL A 100 11.75 -7.83 -11.23
N ILE A 101 12.60 -6.88 -11.62
CA ILE A 101 13.00 -6.71 -13.03
C ILE A 101 14.35 -7.38 -13.26
N GLY A 102 14.35 -8.44 -14.08
CA GLY A 102 15.52 -9.25 -14.43
C GLY A 102 16.43 -8.61 -15.48
N ALA A 103 16.89 -7.38 -15.25
CA ALA A 103 17.80 -6.65 -16.15
C ALA A 103 19.29 -6.99 -15.95
N MET A 104 19.64 -7.61 -14.81
CA MET A 104 21.02 -7.91 -14.43
C MET A 104 21.44 -9.36 -14.79
N GLU A 105 22.71 -9.68 -14.60
CA GLU A 105 23.20 -11.05 -14.70
C GLU A 105 22.58 -11.97 -13.63
N MET A 106 22.54 -13.27 -13.92
CA MET A 106 21.87 -14.27 -13.09
C MET A 106 22.30 -14.19 -11.62
N ASP A 107 23.60 -14.16 -11.35
CA ASP A 107 24.11 -14.26 -9.98
C ASP A 107 23.78 -13.04 -9.10
N ALA A 108 23.67 -11.85 -9.70
CA ALA A 108 23.21 -10.66 -8.99
C ALA A 108 21.69 -10.73 -8.73
N MET A 109 20.93 -11.23 -9.71
CA MET A 109 19.46 -11.33 -9.65
C MET A 109 18.98 -12.26 -8.53
N LYS A 110 19.70 -13.35 -8.23
CA LYS A 110 19.31 -14.35 -7.20
C LYS A 110 19.01 -13.74 -5.83
N ARG A 111 19.58 -12.57 -5.51
CA ARG A 111 19.42 -11.90 -4.22
C ARG A 111 18.07 -11.20 -4.04
N TYR A 112 17.32 -11.02 -5.12
CA TYR A 112 16.11 -10.19 -5.15
C TYR A 112 14.82 -10.98 -5.34
N ILE A 113 14.90 -12.27 -5.64
CA ILE A 113 13.74 -13.09 -5.96
C ILE A 113 13.34 -13.96 -4.77
N GLY A 114 12.03 -14.08 -4.53
CA GLY A 114 11.45 -14.95 -3.53
C GLY A 114 10.10 -15.55 -3.94
N ALA A 115 9.52 -16.31 -3.01
CA ALA A 115 8.28 -17.04 -3.25
C ALA A 115 7.08 -16.11 -3.48
N ASN A 116 6.28 -16.44 -4.49
CA ASN A 116 5.14 -15.67 -4.99
C ASN A 116 5.49 -14.25 -5.48
N ASP A 117 6.75 -13.99 -5.83
CA ASP A 117 7.12 -12.79 -6.58
C ASP A 117 6.78 -12.93 -8.07
N LEU A 118 6.84 -11.82 -8.80
CA LEU A 118 6.75 -11.77 -10.26
C LEU A 118 8.07 -11.30 -10.85
N MET A 119 8.75 -12.20 -11.55
CA MET A 119 9.95 -11.89 -12.32
C MET A 119 9.58 -11.35 -13.70
N ILE A 120 9.89 -10.08 -13.95
CA ILE A 120 9.72 -9.41 -15.25
C ILE A 120 11.03 -9.55 -16.02
N VAL A 121 11.02 -10.28 -17.14
CA VAL A 121 12.22 -10.62 -17.92
C VAL A 121 11.92 -10.68 -19.41
N GLY A 122 12.92 -10.55 -20.26
CA GLY A 122 12.80 -10.85 -21.70
C GLY A 122 12.89 -12.36 -22.01
N ASN A 123 13.48 -12.69 -23.16
CA ASN A 123 13.62 -14.06 -23.69
C ASN A 123 14.75 -14.90 -23.06
N ARG A 124 15.14 -14.64 -21.81
CA ARG A 124 16.20 -15.37 -21.11
C ARG A 124 15.64 -16.59 -20.37
N GLU A 125 15.51 -17.73 -21.05
CA GLU A 125 14.90 -18.94 -20.46
C GLU A 125 15.57 -19.42 -19.16
N SER A 126 16.88 -19.24 -19.01
CA SER A 126 17.58 -19.61 -17.77
C SER A 126 17.07 -18.82 -16.56
N VAL A 127 16.74 -17.54 -16.74
CA VAL A 127 16.12 -16.69 -15.71
C VAL A 127 14.69 -17.13 -15.43
N GLN A 128 13.92 -17.42 -16.48
CA GLN A 128 12.54 -17.89 -16.35
C GLN A 128 12.47 -19.20 -15.57
N GLU A 129 13.36 -20.15 -15.87
CA GLU A 129 13.47 -21.42 -15.14
C GLU A 129 13.88 -21.21 -13.69
N TYR A 130 14.88 -20.37 -13.44
CA TYR A 130 15.34 -20.09 -12.08
C TYR A 130 14.20 -19.49 -11.25
N ALA A 131 13.46 -18.53 -11.80
CA ALA A 131 12.33 -17.90 -11.14
C ALA A 131 11.26 -18.92 -10.70
N LEU A 132 10.85 -19.80 -11.62
CA LEU A 132 9.86 -20.84 -11.30
C LEU A 132 10.35 -21.80 -10.20
N LYS A 133 11.64 -22.12 -10.16
CA LYS A 133 12.23 -22.98 -9.11
C LYS A 133 12.28 -22.30 -7.74
N GLU A 134 12.48 -20.99 -7.71
CA GLU A 134 12.47 -20.18 -6.47
C GLU A 134 11.04 -19.84 -6.00
N GLY A 135 10.02 -20.33 -6.69
CA GLY A 135 8.63 -20.11 -6.30
C GLY A 135 8.02 -18.82 -6.87
N ALA A 136 8.66 -18.17 -7.83
CA ALA A 136 8.19 -16.94 -8.47
C ALA A 136 7.51 -17.20 -9.83
N ALA A 137 6.48 -16.43 -10.13
CA ALA A 137 5.89 -16.37 -11.45
C ALA A 137 6.78 -15.58 -12.42
N VAL A 138 6.52 -15.73 -13.72
CA VAL A 138 7.31 -15.07 -14.78
C VAL A 138 6.41 -14.24 -15.68
N LEU A 139 6.79 -13.00 -15.94
CA LEU A 139 6.23 -12.14 -16.97
C LEU A 139 7.29 -11.86 -18.04
N ILE A 140 7.06 -12.39 -19.24
CA ILE A 140 7.91 -12.22 -20.41
C ILE A 140 7.46 -10.98 -21.19
N THR A 141 8.36 -10.01 -21.35
CA THR A 141 8.10 -8.75 -22.06
C THR A 141 8.56 -8.80 -23.51
N GLY A 142 8.09 -7.87 -24.35
CA GLY A 142 8.52 -7.73 -25.74
C GLY A 142 7.91 -8.73 -26.73
N GLY A 143 6.83 -9.41 -26.35
CA GLY A 143 6.09 -10.33 -27.23
C GLY A 143 6.77 -11.68 -27.43
N PHE A 144 7.78 -12.00 -26.63
CA PHE A 144 8.46 -13.29 -26.73
C PHE A 144 7.62 -14.42 -26.14
N ASN A 145 7.78 -15.60 -26.73
CA ASN A 145 7.31 -16.86 -26.18
C ASN A 145 8.43 -17.51 -25.32
N THR A 146 8.17 -18.69 -24.79
CA THR A 146 9.17 -19.54 -24.13
C THR A 146 9.04 -20.98 -24.59
N SER A 147 10.06 -21.81 -24.34
CA SER A 147 10.03 -23.22 -24.69
C SER A 147 8.94 -24.00 -23.95
N GLU A 148 8.49 -25.10 -24.56
CA GLU A 148 7.55 -26.05 -23.94
C GLU A 148 8.08 -26.62 -22.62
N ARG A 149 9.39 -26.65 -22.43
CA ARG A 149 10.02 -27.07 -21.18
C ARG A 149 9.69 -26.12 -20.04
N ILE A 150 9.76 -24.81 -20.27
CA ILE A 150 9.39 -23.78 -19.28
C ILE A 150 7.90 -23.79 -19.01
N LYS A 151 7.05 -23.94 -20.04
CA LYS A 151 5.59 -24.04 -19.87
C LYS A 151 5.20 -25.23 -18.99
N ARG A 152 5.78 -26.41 -19.25
CA ARG A 152 5.58 -27.59 -18.39
C ARG A 152 6.08 -27.38 -16.96
N LEU A 153 7.22 -26.73 -16.79
CA LEU A 153 7.73 -26.41 -15.46
C LEU A 153 6.75 -25.50 -14.71
N ALA A 154 6.19 -24.50 -15.38
CA ALA A 154 5.17 -23.61 -14.84
C ALA A 154 3.90 -24.36 -14.40
N ASP A 155 3.44 -25.32 -15.21
CA ASP A 155 2.32 -26.19 -14.86
C ASP A 155 2.64 -27.06 -13.63
N GLN A 156 3.85 -27.62 -13.55
CA GLN A 156 4.31 -28.46 -12.45
C GLN A 156 4.43 -27.69 -11.12
N THR A 157 4.96 -26.46 -11.15
CA THR A 157 5.09 -25.62 -9.96
C THR A 157 3.79 -24.90 -9.62
N GLY A 158 2.82 -24.90 -10.54
CA GLY A 158 1.57 -24.14 -10.41
C GLY A 158 1.82 -22.64 -10.33
N LEU A 159 2.84 -22.13 -11.04
CA LEU A 159 3.21 -20.71 -11.09
C LEU A 159 3.08 -20.20 -12.53
N PRO A 160 2.36 -19.09 -12.74
CA PRO A 160 2.05 -18.66 -14.10
C PRO A 160 3.29 -18.15 -14.84
N VAL A 161 3.38 -18.50 -16.12
CA VAL A 161 4.23 -17.82 -17.09
C VAL A 161 3.32 -17.02 -18.00
N ILE A 162 3.49 -15.71 -18.00
CA ILE A 162 2.69 -14.73 -18.72
C ILE A 162 3.58 -14.11 -19.79
N SER A 163 3.05 -13.86 -20.98
CA SER A 163 3.72 -13.09 -22.03
C SER A 163 2.90 -11.86 -22.38
N THR A 164 3.56 -10.74 -22.66
CA THR A 164 2.91 -9.52 -23.16
C THR A 164 3.74 -8.93 -24.29
N SER A 165 3.07 -8.28 -25.25
CA SER A 165 3.74 -7.53 -26.32
C SER A 165 4.43 -6.26 -25.82
N TYR A 166 4.10 -5.79 -24.62
CA TYR A 166 4.70 -4.59 -24.04
C TYR A 166 6.15 -4.80 -23.61
N ASP A 167 6.96 -3.75 -23.73
CA ASP A 167 8.31 -3.72 -23.19
C ASP A 167 8.30 -3.59 -21.65
N THR A 168 9.46 -3.82 -21.04
CA THR A 168 9.64 -3.81 -19.58
C THR A 168 9.27 -2.48 -18.92
N PHE A 169 9.56 -1.34 -19.54
CA PHE A 169 9.22 -0.03 -18.98
C PHE A 169 7.71 0.17 -18.99
N THR A 170 7.05 -0.13 -20.12
CA THR A 170 5.60 -0.05 -20.25
C THR A 170 4.87 -0.93 -19.24
N VAL A 171 5.34 -2.17 -19.07
CA VAL A 171 4.81 -3.12 -18.07
C VAL A 171 4.95 -2.55 -16.66
N ALA A 172 6.14 -2.08 -16.29
CA ALA A 172 6.39 -1.52 -14.97
C ALA A 172 5.50 -0.29 -14.71
N ALA A 173 5.34 0.60 -15.69
CA ALA A 173 4.49 1.77 -15.59
C ALA A 173 3.00 1.41 -15.42
N LYS A 174 2.49 0.46 -16.20
CA LYS A 174 1.08 -0.01 -16.11
C LYS A 174 0.78 -0.65 -14.75
N ILE A 175 1.66 -1.53 -14.28
CA ILE A 175 1.52 -2.16 -12.96
C ILE A 175 1.55 -1.11 -11.86
N ASN A 176 2.53 -0.21 -11.90
CA ASN A 176 2.66 0.86 -10.92
C ASN A 176 1.40 1.73 -10.90
N ARG A 177 0.88 2.11 -12.07
CA ARG A 177 -0.37 2.86 -12.20
C ARG A 177 -1.57 2.12 -11.61
N ALA A 178 -1.71 0.82 -11.88
CA ALA A 178 -2.80 0.01 -11.35
C ALA A 178 -2.81 -0.03 -9.80
N ILE A 179 -1.62 -0.11 -9.18
CA ILE A 179 -1.47 -0.03 -7.73
C ILE A 179 -1.96 1.33 -7.21
N TYR A 180 -1.54 2.42 -7.85
CA TYR A 180 -1.99 3.77 -7.46
C TYR A 180 -3.50 3.97 -7.64
N ASP A 181 -4.09 3.50 -8.74
CA ASP A 181 -5.51 3.65 -8.99
C ASP A 181 -6.37 2.88 -7.97
N GLN A 182 -5.89 1.72 -7.49
CA GLN A 182 -6.54 0.99 -6.39
C GLN A 182 -6.49 1.78 -5.08
N LEU A 183 -5.36 2.42 -4.76
CA LEU A 183 -5.22 3.27 -3.57
C LEU A 183 -6.18 4.47 -3.62
N ILE A 184 -6.28 5.15 -4.76
CA ILE A 184 -7.16 6.31 -4.94
C ILE A 184 -8.63 5.91 -4.83
N LYS A 185 -9.05 4.80 -5.45
CA LYS A 185 -10.44 4.33 -5.35
C LYS A 185 -10.87 4.07 -3.90
N LYS A 186 -9.98 3.52 -3.06
CA LYS A 186 -10.27 3.33 -1.63
C LYS A 186 -10.51 4.65 -0.90
N GLU A 187 -9.69 5.66 -1.16
CA GLU A 187 -9.87 6.98 -0.54
C GLU A 187 -11.23 7.60 -0.89
N ILE A 188 -11.70 7.45 -2.13
CA ILE A 188 -13.00 7.98 -2.56
C ILE A 188 -14.16 7.23 -1.89
N VAL A 189 -14.11 5.90 -1.82
CA VAL A 189 -15.16 5.09 -1.17
C VAL A 189 -15.29 5.47 0.31
N HIS A 190 -14.18 5.67 1.01
CA HIS A 190 -14.19 6.16 2.39
C HIS A 190 -14.78 7.57 2.54
N VAL A 191 -14.55 8.47 1.57
CA VAL A 191 -15.11 9.83 1.62
C VAL A 191 -16.61 9.84 1.37
N SER A 192 -17.14 8.97 0.50
CA SER A 192 -18.59 8.88 0.27
C SER A 192 -19.38 8.43 1.50
N ASP A 193 -18.77 7.62 2.37
CA ASP A 193 -19.40 7.18 3.63
C ASP A 193 -19.44 8.31 4.70
N ILE A 194 -18.75 9.43 4.47
CA ILE A 194 -18.71 10.60 5.35
C ILE A 194 -19.68 11.70 4.87
N MET A 195 -20.49 11.45 3.84
CA MET A 195 -21.59 12.34 3.46
C MET A 195 -22.72 12.24 4.49
N ILE A 196 -22.61 13.03 5.56
CA ILE A 196 -23.68 13.27 6.54
C ILE A 196 -24.96 13.63 5.77
N PRO A 197 -26.08 12.91 5.94
CA PRO A 197 -27.38 13.35 5.45
C PRO A 197 -27.64 14.74 6.05
N SER A 198 -27.63 15.76 5.19
CA SER A 198 -27.78 17.15 5.58
C SER A 198 -28.90 17.29 6.61
N LEU A 199 -28.55 17.78 7.80
CA LEU A 199 -29.46 18.12 8.88
C LEU A 199 -30.66 18.89 8.32
N ARG A 200 -31.82 18.24 8.15
CA ARG A 200 -33.11 18.93 8.07
C ARG A 200 -33.38 19.51 9.45
N ARG A 201 -32.80 20.69 9.73
CA ARG A 201 -33.20 21.50 10.88
C ARG A 201 -34.55 22.11 10.56
N SER A 202 -35.61 21.48 11.05
CA SER A 202 -36.94 22.09 11.16
C SER A 202 -36.83 23.29 12.11
N LEU A 203 -36.75 24.50 11.56
CA LEU A 203 -36.96 25.73 12.31
C LEU A 203 -38.46 25.87 12.58
N SER A 204 -38.94 25.30 13.69
CA SER A 204 -40.20 25.72 14.29
C SER A 204 -39.93 26.97 15.13
N LEU A 205 -40.31 28.14 14.59
CA LEU A 205 -40.32 29.41 15.34
C LEU A 205 -41.45 29.36 16.40
N PRO A 206 -41.19 29.77 17.65
CA PRO A 206 -42.26 29.89 18.65
C PRO A 206 -43.04 31.18 18.37
N THR A 207 -44.33 31.05 18.04
CA THR A 207 -45.25 32.18 17.88
C THR A 207 -45.44 32.88 19.23
N MET A 208 -44.96 34.12 19.32
CA MET A 208 -45.24 35.04 20.43
C MET A 208 -46.74 35.28 20.56
N ARG A 209 -47.26 35.11 21.78
CA ARG A 209 -48.59 35.56 22.19
C ARG A 209 -48.72 37.08 21.98
N ARG A 210 -49.72 37.52 21.22
CA ARG A 210 -50.26 38.88 21.32
C ARG A 210 -51.53 38.85 22.15
N ASN A 211 -51.43 39.38 23.36
CA ASN A 211 -52.57 39.94 24.08
C ASN A 211 -52.88 41.30 23.44
N ALA A 212 -54.11 41.49 22.98
CA ALA A 212 -54.77 42.79 22.93
C ALA A 212 -56.24 42.53 23.26
N GLY A 213 -56.67 43.03 24.43
CA GLY A 213 -58.04 42.93 24.89
C GLY A 213 -58.94 44.03 24.31
N MET A 214 -60.23 43.75 24.42
CA MET A 214 -61.37 44.65 24.66
C MET A 214 -61.46 45.95 23.87
N SER A 215 -62.45 46.00 22.97
CA SER A 215 -63.58 46.95 23.00
C SER A 215 -64.72 46.36 22.18
#